data_AF-A0AA97FCR6-F1
#
_entry.id   AF-A0AA97FCR6-F1
#
_cell.length_a   1.000
_cell.length_b   1.000
_cell.length_c   1.000
_cell.angle_alpha   90.00
_cell.angle_beta   90.00
_cell.angle_gamma   90.00
#
_symmetry.space_group_name_H-M   'P 1'
#
loop_
_entity.id
_entity.type
_entity.pdbx_description
1 polymer ?
#
loop_
_entity_poly.entity_id
_entity_poly.type
_entity_poly.pdbx_seq_one_letter_code
_entity_poly.pdbx_strand_id
1 'polypeptide(L)'
;MAIESLYPEWWQWFQSLMWVVLLFIGLIIIYYIIREIQLGRVTPRLAEIDLEKEKLKLMTLEYKSRCQPFFRISPESLEEINKIDQENNELESTIFAKQSTVEKRIQKLENMVKNTKLDRMIEKIKDDERKIR
;
A
#
# COMPACT_ATOMS: atom_id res chain seq x y z
N MET A 1 1.28 -26.15 87.83
CA MET A 1 1.29 -25.15 86.74
C MET A 1 2.28 -25.62 85.69
N ALA A 2 1.82 -26.41 84.73
CA ALA A 2 2.59 -26.77 83.55
C ALA A 2 1.56 -26.87 82.43
N ILE A 3 1.31 -25.75 81.76
CA ILE A 3 0.54 -25.76 80.52
C ILE A 3 1.59 -26.09 79.46
N GLU A 4 1.65 -27.38 79.17
CA GLU A 4 2.50 -27.98 78.16
C GLU A 4 2.35 -27.22 76.84
N SER A 5 3.49 -26.92 76.23
CA SER A 5 3.60 -26.38 74.87
C SER A 5 3.12 -27.42 73.88
N LEU A 6 1.80 -27.45 73.67
CA LEU A 6 1.10 -28.43 72.84
C LEU A 6 1.01 -27.97 71.40
N TYR A 7 2.13 -27.56 70.81
CA TYR A 7 2.25 -27.42 69.36
C TYR A 7 3.02 -28.64 68.84
N PRO A 8 2.34 -29.62 68.22
CA PRO A 8 3.03 -30.78 67.67
C PRO A 8 4.03 -30.32 66.61
N GLU A 9 5.22 -30.93 66.55
CA GLU A 9 6.28 -30.59 65.57
C GLU A 9 5.77 -30.57 64.10
N TRP A 10 4.71 -31.33 63.83
CA TRP A 10 3.99 -31.32 62.57
C TRP A 10 3.42 -29.93 62.17
N TRP A 11 3.10 -29.07 63.14
CA TRP A 11 2.58 -27.71 62.92
C TRP A 11 3.62 -26.78 62.29
N GLN A 12 4.89 -26.90 62.66
CA GLN A 12 5.96 -26.11 62.03
C GLN A 12 6.23 -26.54 60.59
N TRP A 13 6.18 -27.85 60.32
CA TRP A 13 6.30 -28.38 58.96
C TRP A 13 5.11 -27.95 58.09
N PHE A 14 3.90 -27.94 58.66
CA PHE A 14 2.70 -27.42 58.02
C PHE A 14 2.81 -25.92 57.72
N GLN A 15 3.32 -25.12 58.66
CA GLN A 15 3.51 -23.67 58.47
C GLN A 15 4.49 -23.36 57.32
N SER A 16 5.57 -24.14 57.17
CA SER A 16 6.50 -23.99 56.05
C SER A 16 5.86 -24.37 54.72
N LEU A 17 5.11 -25.48 54.68
CA LEU A 17 4.36 -25.91 53.49
C LEU A 17 3.28 -24.90 53.07
N MET A 18 2.63 -24.24 54.03
CA MET A 18 1.62 -23.22 53.75
C MET A 18 2.19 -22.06 52.93
N TRP A 19 3.41 -21.62 53.21
CA TRP A 19 4.07 -20.58 52.42
C TRP A 19 4.39 -21.04 50.99
N VAL A 20 4.83 -22.29 50.82
CA VAL A 20 5.11 -22.87 49.51
C VAL A 20 3.83 -23.00 48.68
N VAL A 21 2.73 -23.47 49.30
CA VAL A 21 1.42 -23.60 48.66
C VAL A 21 0.88 -22.21 48.28
N LEU A 22 1.02 -21.22 49.15
CA LEU A 22 0.57 -19.86 48.88
C LEU A 22 1.35 -19.21 47.71
N LEU A 23 2.67 -19.42 47.65
CA LEU A 23 3.48 -19.01 46.50
C LEU A 23 3.04 -19.71 45.21
N PHE A 24 2.74 -21.01 45.28
CA PHE A 24 2.29 -21.78 44.12
C PHE A 24 0.93 -21.27 43.61
N ILE A 25 -0.02 -21.00 44.51
CA ILE A 25 -1.29 -20.34 44.18
C ILE A 25 -1.05 -18.98 43.53
N GLY A 26 -0.14 -18.17 44.07
CA GLY A 26 0.21 -16.87 43.50
C GLY A 26 0.76 -17.00 42.08
N LEU A 27 1.62 -18.00 41.84
CA LEU A 27 2.19 -18.28 40.53
C LEU A 27 1.12 -18.72 39.52
N ILE A 28 0.14 -19.53 39.95
CA ILE A 28 -1.02 -19.91 39.14
C ILE A 28 -1.84 -18.69 38.74
N ILE A 29 -2.09 -17.76 39.68
CA ILE A 29 -2.82 -16.53 39.41
C ILE A 29 -2.07 -15.66 38.39
N ILE A 30 -0.75 -15.47 38.57
CA ILE A 30 0.09 -14.71 37.64
C ILE A 30 0.08 -15.34 36.25
N TYR A 31 0.22 -16.67 36.16
CA TYR A 31 0.12 -17.42 34.92
C TYR A 31 -1.23 -17.19 34.23
N TYR A 32 -2.32 -17.18 35.00
CA TYR A 32 -3.67 -16.95 34.48
C TYR A 32 -3.84 -15.53 33.93
N ILE A 33 -3.29 -14.51 34.60
CA ILE A 33 -3.30 -13.12 34.12
C ILE A 33 -2.57 -13.01 32.78
N ILE A 34 -1.38 -13.60 32.65
CA ILE A 34 -0.60 -13.58 31.40
C ILE A 34 -1.36 -14.29 30.28
N ARG A 35 -1.95 -15.45 30.58
CA ARG A 35 -2.76 -16.23 29.64
C ARG A 35 -3.98 -15.46 29.16
N GLU A 36 -4.68 -14.79 30.07
CA GLU A 36 -5.87 -14.00 29.75
C GLU A 36 -5.52 -12.79 28.88
N ILE A 37 -4.40 -12.11 29.15
CA ILE A 37 -3.91 -10.99 28.33
C ILE A 37 -3.48 -11.47 26.94
N GLN A 38 -2.85 -12.65 26.83
CA GLN A 38 -2.48 -13.23 25.54
C GLN A 38 -3.72 -13.59 24.71
N LEU A 39 -4.73 -14.22 25.33
CA LEU A 39 -6.00 -14.52 24.68
C LEU A 39 -6.71 -13.22 24.26
N GLY A 40 -6.82 -12.25 25.17
CA GLY A 40 -7.48 -10.96 24.95
C GLY A 40 -6.83 -10.07 23.89
N ARG A 41 -5.57 -10.29 23.51
CA ARG A 41 -4.92 -9.59 22.38
C ARG A 41 -5.23 -10.20 21.03
N VAL A 42 -5.62 -11.48 21.00
CA VAL A 42 -5.94 -12.21 19.75
C VAL A 42 -7.43 -12.09 19.41
N THR A 43 -8.30 -11.92 20.41
CA THR A 43 -9.75 -11.72 20.23
C THR A 43 -10.14 -10.46 19.47
N PRO A 44 -9.56 -9.26 19.66
CA PRO A 44 -10.00 -8.06 18.94
C PRO A 44 -9.69 -8.16 17.45
N ARG A 45 -8.54 -8.76 17.06
CA ARG A 45 -8.25 -9.01 15.64
C ARG A 45 -9.17 -10.06 15.04
N LEU A 46 -9.50 -11.13 15.77
CA LEU A 46 -10.46 -12.13 15.29
C LEU A 46 -11.87 -11.55 15.18
N ALA A 47 -12.29 -10.73 16.14
CA ALA A 47 -13.60 -10.06 16.13
C ALA A 47 -13.67 -8.99 15.03
N GLU A 48 -12.59 -8.25 14.76
CA GLU A 48 -12.49 -7.33 13.62
C GLU A 48 -12.52 -8.09 12.28
N ILE A 49 -11.76 -9.19 12.18
CA ILE A 49 -11.73 -10.03 10.97
C ILE A 49 -13.09 -10.71 10.74
N ASP A 50 -13.76 -11.19 11.79
CA ASP A 50 -15.10 -11.76 11.67
C ASP A 50 -16.15 -10.67 11.40
N LEU A 51 -16.03 -9.47 11.96
CA LEU A 51 -16.87 -8.32 11.59
C LEU A 51 -16.67 -7.92 10.13
N GLU A 52 -15.43 -7.93 9.63
CA GLU A 52 -15.12 -7.66 8.23
C GLU A 52 -15.67 -8.75 7.31
N LYS A 53 -15.53 -10.03 7.68
CA LYS A 53 -16.12 -11.16 6.95
C LYS A 53 -17.64 -11.14 6.97
N GLU A 54 -18.26 -10.81 8.10
CA GLU A 54 -19.72 -10.65 8.20
C GLU A 54 -20.20 -9.47 7.38
N LYS A 55 -19.49 -8.33 7.38
CA LYS A 55 -19.77 -7.21 6.47
C LYS A 55 -19.65 -7.62 5.01
N LEU A 56 -18.60 -8.36 4.63
CA LEU A 56 -18.44 -8.85 3.26
C LEU A 56 -19.56 -9.82 2.87
N LYS A 57 -19.97 -10.69 3.79
CA LYS A 57 -21.05 -11.65 3.59
C LYS A 57 -22.40 -10.95 3.49
N LEU A 58 -22.65 -9.94 4.32
CA LEU A 58 -23.82 -9.06 4.24
C LEU A 58 -23.83 -8.27 2.94
N MET A 59 -22.71 -7.70 2.50
CA MET A 59 -22.61 -7.05 1.17
C MET A 59 -22.84 -8.03 0.03
N THR A 60 -22.33 -9.26 0.12
CA THR A 60 -22.52 -10.29 -0.90
C THR A 60 -23.97 -10.78 -0.94
N LEU A 61 -24.62 -10.85 0.22
CA LEU A 61 -26.02 -11.26 0.33
C LEU A 61 -26.96 -10.11 -0.06
N GLU A 62 -26.59 -8.86 0.24
CA GLU A 62 -27.24 -7.65 -0.25
C GLU A 62 -27.05 -7.48 -1.76
N TYR A 63 -25.88 -7.82 -2.31
CA TYR A 63 -25.59 -7.92 -3.75
C TYR A 63 -26.46 -8.96 -4.46
N LYS A 64 -26.73 -10.10 -3.81
CA LYS A 64 -27.62 -11.15 -4.35
C LYS A 64 -29.11 -10.84 -4.19
N SER A 65 -29.49 -10.08 -3.16
CA SER A 65 -30.91 -9.79 -2.85
C SER A 65 -31.40 -8.48 -3.46
N ARG A 66 -30.53 -7.49 -3.65
CA ARG A 66 -30.81 -6.28 -4.40
C ARG A 66 -30.21 -6.43 -5.79
N CYS A 67 -30.99 -6.93 -6.75
CA CYS A 67 -30.70 -6.80 -8.18
C CYS A 67 -30.72 -5.33 -8.65
N GLN A 68 -30.08 -4.38 -7.96
CA GLN A 68 -29.86 -3.01 -8.43
C GLN A 68 -28.53 -2.44 -7.90
N PRO A 69 -27.68 -1.92 -8.81
CA PRO A 69 -26.28 -1.64 -8.52
C PRO A 69 -26.11 -0.25 -7.88
N PHE A 70 -25.33 -0.16 -6.79
CA PHE A 70 -24.71 1.11 -6.38
C PHE A 70 -23.61 1.58 -7.36
N PHE A 71 -23.33 0.80 -8.40
CA PHE A 71 -22.63 1.28 -9.59
C PHE A 71 -23.61 2.10 -10.43
N ARG A 72 -23.45 3.43 -10.44
CA ARG A 72 -24.11 4.32 -11.41
C ARG A 72 -23.65 4.09 -12.86
N ILE A 73 -22.85 3.05 -13.13
CA ILE A 73 -22.25 2.73 -14.43
C ILE A 73 -22.58 1.27 -14.70
N SER A 74 -23.33 0.99 -15.77
CA SER A 74 -23.68 -0.37 -16.18
C SER A 74 -22.39 -1.15 -16.53
N PRO A 75 -22.38 -2.49 -16.42
CA PRO A 75 -21.24 -3.30 -16.85
C PRO A 75 -20.88 -3.06 -18.34
N GLU A 76 -21.88 -2.74 -19.17
CA GLU A 76 -21.70 -2.30 -20.56
C GLU A 76 -20.89 -1.01 -20.67
N SER A 77 -21.17 -0.01 -19.82
CA SER A 77 -20.41 1.24 -19.78
C SER A 77 -18.98 1.04 -19.27
N LEU A 78 -18.71 0.02 -18.45
CA LEU A 78 -17.33 -0.31 -18.04
C LEU A 78 -16.52 -0.93 -19.18
N GLU A 79 -17.13 -1.78 -20.00
CA GLU A 79 -16.49 -2.30 -21.21
C GLU A 79 -16.24 -1.20 -22.24
N GLU A 80 -17.19 -0.28 -22.41
CA GLU A 80 -17.04 0.89 -23.28
C GLU A 80 -15.91 1.81 -22.82
N ILE A 81 -15.81 2.09 -21.52
CA ILE A 81 -14.69 2.88 -20.95
C ILE A 81 -13.35 2.19 -21.23
N ASN A 82 -13.26 0.87 -21.01
CA ASN A 82 -12.02 0.12 -21.26
C ASN A 82 -11.61 0.16 -22.74
N LYS A 83 -12.59 0.09 -23.64
CA LYS A 83 -12.35 0.19 -25.08
C LYS A 83 -11.86 1.59 -25.47
N ILE A 84 -12.49 2.64 -24.94
CA ILE A 84 -12.07 4.03 -25.16
C ILE A 84 -10.64 4.26 -24.62
N ASP A 85 -10.29 3.70 -23.45
CA ASP A 85 -8.94 3.79 -22.91
C ASP A 85 -7.90 3.07 -23.78
N GLN A 86 -8.23 1.91 -24.34
CA GLN A 86 -7.37 1.21 -25.30
C GLN A 86 -7.17 2.05 -26.58
N GLU A 87 -8.25 2.57 -27.15
CA GLU A 87 -8.18 3.44 -28.34
C GLU A 87 -7.36 4.71 -28.07
N ASN A 88 -7.51 5.32 -26.89
CA ASN A 88 -6.71 6.49 -26.49
C ASN A 88 -5.22 6.16 -26.40
N ASN A 89 -4.84 5.03 -25.80
CA ASN A 89 -3.44 4.62 -25.72
C ASN A 89 -2.79 4.40 -27.11
N GLU A 90 -3.54 3.80 -28.04
CA GLU A 90 -3.09 3.61 -29.42
C GLU A 90 -2.95 4.94 -30.17
N LEU A 91 -3.90 5.86 -29.98
CA LEU A 91 -3.86 7.20 -30.55
C LEU A 91 -2.70 8.01 -29.99
N GLU A 92 -2.43 7.98 -28.69
CA GLU A 92 -1.30 8.65 -28.06
C GLU A 92 0.04 8.16 -28.64
N SER A 93 0.22 6.85 -28.77
CA SER A 93 1.42 6.26 -29.39
C SER A 93 1.59 6.74 -30.84
N THR A 94 0.50 6.77 -31.60
CA THR A 94 0.50 7.25 -32.99
C THR A 94 0.82 8.74 -33.10
N ILE A 95 0.24 9.56 -32.22
CA ILE A 95 0.49 11.00 -32.13
C ILE A 95 1.95 11.25 -31.81
N PHE A 96 2.51 10.53 -30.82
CA PHE A 96 3.91 10.63 -30.45
C PHE A 96 4.85 10.30 -31.63
N ALA A 97 4.58 9.21 -32.35
CA ALA A 97 5.36 8.83 -33.52
C ALA A 97 5.33 9.92 -34.63
N LYS A 98 4.15 10.52 -34.87
CA LYS A 98 4.00 11.63 -35.81
C LYS A 98 4.76 12.87 -35.35
N GLN A 99 4.64 13.25 -34.07
CA GLN A 99 5.35 14.40 -33.51
C GLN A 99 6.88 14.24 -33.62
N SER A 100 7.42 13.08 -33.25
CA SER A 100 8.87 12.80 -33.38
C SER A 100 9.35 12.92 -34.84
N THR A 101 8.54 12.48 -35.79
CA THR A 101 8.86 12.61 -37.23
C THR A 101 8.87 14.07 -37.68
N VAL A 102 7.89 14.87 -37.24
CA VAL A 102 7.81 16.30 -37.55
C VAL A 102 8.98 17.06 -36.92
N GLU A 103 9.30 16.79 -35.66
CA GLU A 103 10.40 17.44 -34.94
C GLU A 103 11.75 17.18 -35.62
N LYS A 104 12.03 15.95 -36.05
CA LYS A 104 13.23 15.62 -36.85
C LYS A 104 13.30 16.39 -38.17
N ARG A 105 12.15 16.61 -38.83
CA ARG A 105 12.09 17.40 -40.08
C ARG A 105 12.36 18.87 -39.81
N ILE A 106 11.77 19.43 -38.76
CA ILE A 106 12.02 20.82 -38.33
C ILE A 106 13.51 21.02 -38.04
N GLN A 107 14.10 20.12 -37.25
CA GLN A 107 15.52 20.21 -36.90
C GLN A 107 16.44 20.18 -38.14
N LYS A 108 16.12 19.33 -39.14
CA LYS A 108 16.85 19.32 -40.42
C LYS A 108 16.72 20.63 -41.18
N LEU A 109 15.53 21.20 -41.24
CA LEU A 109 15.29 22.49 -41.90
C LEU A 109 16.02 23.63 -41.18
N GLU A 110 15.99 23.67 -39.85
CA GLU A 110 16.73 24.65 -39.08
C GLU A 110 18.24 24.59 -39.35
N ASN A 111 18.80 23.39 -39.39
CA ASN A 111 20.22 23.19 -39.70
C ASN A 111 20.55 23.64 -41.14
N MET A 112 19.68 23.36 -42.10
CA MET A 112 19.86 23.79 -43.49
C MET A 112 19.82 25.32 -43.63
N VAL A 113 18.89 25.98 -42.93
CA VAL A 113 18.79 27.45 -42.92
C VAL A 113 20.02 28.06 -42.25
N LYS A 114 20.50 27.49 -41.14
CA LYS A 114 21.74 27.94 -40.48
C LYS A 114 22.94 27.85 -41.42
N ASN A 115 23.11 26.73 -42.10
CA ASN A 115 24.21 26.55 -43.06
C ASN A 115 24.10 27.53 -44.23
N THR A 116 22.92 27.68 -44.83
CA THR A 116 22.70 28.63 -45.93
C THR A 116 23.02 30.08 -45.51
N LYS A 117 22.69 30.45 -44.27
CA LYS A 117 23.00 31.78 -43.72
C LYS A 117 24.51 31.97 -43.54
N LEU A 118 25.22 30.93 -43.07
CA LEU A 118 26.68 30.93 -42.97
C LEU A 118 27.33 31.08 -44.35
N ASP A 119 26.88 30.32 -45.35
CA ASP A 119 27.39 30.40 -46.73
C ASP A 119 27.25 31.82 -47.30
N ARG A 120 26.07 32.45 -47.12
CA ARG A 120 25.86 33.85 -47.55
C ARG A 120 26.76 34.84 -46.81
N MET A 121 27.07 34.61 -45.54
CA MET A 121 28.00 35.45 -44.78
C MET A 121 29.43 35.31 -45.31
N ILE A 122 29.87 34.07 -45.60
CA ILE A 122 31.19 33.80 -46.17
C ILE A 122 31.32 34.46 -47.55
N GLU A 123 30.28 34.37 -48.38
CA GLU A 123 30.27 34.98 -49.71
C GLU A 123 30.40 36.51 -49.64
N LYS A 124 29.67 37.17 -48.72
CA LYS A 124 29.84 38.61 -48.48
C LYS A 124 31.25 38.98 -48.04
N ILE A 125 31.84 38.22 -47.12
CA ILE A 125 33.22 38.47 -46.67
C ILE A 125 34.19 38.36 -47.84
N LYS A 126 34.03 37.35 -48.70
CA LYS A 126 34.88 37.14 -49.87
C LYS A 126 34.74 38.25 -50.91
N ASP A 127 33.53 38.76 -51.13
CA ASP A 127 33.29 39.90 -52.01
C ASP A 127 33.88 41.21 -51.46
N ASP A 128 33.82 41.40 -50.14
CA ASP A 128 34.44 42.55 -49.48
C ASP A 128 35.98 42.46 -49.54
N GLU A 129 36.58 41.28 -49.35
CA GLU A 129 38.02 41.06 -49.55
C GLU A 129 38.48 41.36 -50.98
N ARG A 130 37.68 41.00 -52.00
CA ARG A 130 37.97 41.32 -53.41
C ARG A 130 37.92 42.81 -53.74
N LYS A 131 37.17 43.61 -52.97
CA LYS A 131 37.10 45.07 -53.17
C LYS A 131 38.25 45.81 -52.50
N ILE A 132 38.82 45.24 -51.44
CA ILE A 132 39.94 45.81 -50.68
C ILE A 132 41.28 45.54 -51.37
N ARG A 133 41.36 44.49 -52.19
CA ARG A 133 42.55 44.07 -52.92
C ARG A 133 42.58 44.58 -54.36
#